data_AF-A0A7X8GTU6-F1
#
_entry.id   AF-A0A7X8GTU6-F1
#
_cell.length_a   1.000
_cell.length_b   1.000
_cell.length_c   1.000
_cell.angle_alpha   90.00
_cell.angle_beta   90.00
_cell.angle_gamma   90.00
#
_symmetry.space_group_name_H-M   'P 1'
#
loop_
_entity.id
_entity.type
_entity.pdbx_description
1 polymer ?
#
loop_
_entity_poly.entity_id
_entity_poly.type
_entity_poly.pdbx_seq_one_letter_code
_entity_poly.pdbx_strand_id
1 'polypeptide(L)'
;LSHKLCSFFDDTIENEWPWFEPKVSYGNSRIPHAMIFAGMLLQEHEMTRRGLKLLDWLIGQQFINDIFSPVGNAGWLTPEGKARFDQQPLEAHGMIEACLRAEKFTKDGRYADYALKAFHWFTGENDCSLPVYDFATGGCRDGLQLDGVNLNQGAESTLSWLISLLDISFYLRDKNTLLA
;
A
#
# COMPACT_ATOMS: atom_id res chain seq x y z
N LEU A 1 20.66 5.49 -8.04
CA LEU A 1 19.58 5.87 -7.09
C LEU A 1 19.05 4.65 -6.33
N SER A 2 18.73 3.55 -7.00
CA SER A 2 18.23 2.29 -6.38
C SER A 2 19.17 1.71 -5.31
N HIS A 3 20.48 1.62 -5.56
CA HIS A 3 21.43 1.13 -4.55
C HIS A 3 21.49 2.03 -3.30
N LYS A 4 21.34 3.35 -3.47
CA LYS A 4 21.29 4.30 -2.36
C LYS A 4 20.02 4.11 -1.51
N LEU A 5 18.88 3.83 -2.14
CA LEU A 5 17.66 3.47 -1.42
C LEU A 5 17.86 2.20 -0.60
N CYS A 6 18.45 1.16 -1.20
CA CYS A 6 18.76 -0.08 -0.47
C CYS A 6 19.69 0.17 0.72
N SER A 7 20.72 1.00 0.57
CA SER A 7 21.70 1.21 1.64
C SER A 7 21.13 1.85 2.91
N PHE A 8 19.98 2.54 2.82
CA PHE A 8 19.33 3.07 4.03
C PHE A 8 18.89 1.97 5.01
N PHE A 9 18.69 0.75 4.53
CA PHE A 9 18.19 -0.36 5.32
C PHE A 9 19.29 -1.34 5.75
N ASP A 10 20.57 -1.04 5.50
CA ASP A 10 21.66 -2.01 5.73
C ASP A 10 21.80 -2.39 7.22
N ASP A 11 21.60 -1.42 8.12
CA ASP A 11 21.73 -1.61 9.57
C ASP A 11 20.40 -2.00 10.24
N THR A 12 19.28 -1.89 9.54
CA THR A 12 17.94 -2.07 10.13
C THR A 12 17.20 -3.29 9.65
N ILE A 13 17.40 -3.75 8.41
CA ILE A 13 16.48 -4.70 7.76
C ILE A 13 16.33 -6.06 8.47
N GLU A 14 17.30 -6.45 9.30
CA GLU A 14 17.27 -7.68 10.10
C GLU A 14 16.69 -7.49 11.51
N ASN A 15 16.38 -6.26 11.90
CA ASN A 15 15.85 -5.94 13.23
C ASN A 15 14.32 -6.13 13.28
N GLU A 16 13.76 -6.17 14.50
CA GLU A 16 12.30 -6.17 14.71
C GLU A 16 11.61 -4.97 14.08
N TRP A 17 12.30 -3.82 14.07
CA TRP A 17 11.95 -2.63 13.33
C TRP A 17 12.87 -2.51 12.11
N PRO A 18 12.45 -3.04 10.93
CA PRO A 18 13.28 -3.06 9.74
C PRO A 18 13.35 -1.70 9.04
N TRP A 19 12.49 -0.75 9.41
CA TRP A 19 12.42 0.56 8.78
C TRP A 19 13.62 1.44 9.15
N PHE A 20 14.19 2.13 8.17
CA PHE A 20 15.40 2.96 8.34
C PHE A 20 15.21 4.21 9.20
N GLU A 21 13.97 4.71 9.29
CA GLU A 21 13.60 5.83 10.15
C GLU A 21 12.91 5.37 11.43
N PRO A 22 12.96 6.15 12.52
CA PRO A 22 12.24 5.83 13.76
C PRO A 22 10.70 5.90 13.61
N LYS A 23 10.20 6.41 12.49
CA LYS A 23 8.78 6.47 12.17
C LYS A 23 8.52 6.10 10.71
N VAL A 24 7.38 5.49 10.45
CA VAL A 24 6.86 5.25 9.10
C VAL A 24 5.80 6.29 8.81
N SER A 25 6.05 7.14 7.82
CA SER A 25 5.15 8.23 7.44
C SER A 25 4.38 7.94 6.14
N TYR A 26 3.85 8.97 5.49
CA TYR A 26 3.01 8.84 4.30
C TYR A 26 3.77 8.25 3.11
N GLY A 27 3.04 7.59 2.21
CA GLY A 27 3.58 6.98 1.01
C GLY A 27 4.56 5.84 1.29
N ASN A 28 4.52 5.24 2.47
CA ASN A 28 5.47 4.23 2.94
C ASN A 28 5.61 3.06 1.96
N SER A 29 4.50 2.63 1.34
CA SER A 29 4.49 1.51 0.39
C SER A 29 5.28 1.80 -0.90
N ARG A 30 5.62 3.07 -1.19
CA ARG A 30 6.46 3.44 -2.34
C ARG A 30 7.89 2.91 -2.23
N ILE A 31 8.41 2.77 -1.02
CA ILE A 31 9.77 2.26 -0.79
C ILE A 31 9.90 0.79 -1.21
N PRO A 32 9.13 -0.16 -0.64
CA PRO A 32 9.22 -1.55 -1.07
C PRO A 32 8.78 -1.69 -2.53
N HIS A 33 7.79 -0.93 -3.01
CA HIS A 33 7.41 -0.91 -4.43
C HIS A 33 8.63 -0.58 -5.32
N ALA A 34 9.35 0.50 -5.03
CA ALA A 34 10.52 0.92 -5.79
C ALA A 34 11.65 -0.12 -5.74
N MET A 35 11.91 -0.73 -4.57
CA MET A 35 12.93 -1.77 -4.42
C MET A 35 12.58 -3.03 -5.21
N ILE A 36 11.34 -3.51 -5.11
CA ILE A 36 10.86 -4.68 -5.89
C ILE A 36 10.96 -4.39 -7.39
N PHE A 37 10.43 -3.25 -7.83
CA PHE A 37 10.42 -2.89 -9.24
C PHE A 37 11.83 -2.73 -9.82
N ALA A 38 12.70 -1.99 -9.12
CA ALA A 38 14.09 -1.80 -9.56
C ALA A 38 14.88 -3.10 -9.53
N GLY A 39 14.72 -3.93 -8.49
CA GLY A 39 15.38 -5.22 -8.38
C GLY A 39 14.99 -6.16 -9.51
N MET A 40 13.71 -6.22 -9.88
CA MET A 40 13.25 -6.99 -11.04
C MET A 40 13.82 -6.46 -12.36
N LEU A 41 13.80 -5.14 -12.57
CA LEU A 41 14.27 -4.51 -13.80
C LEU A 41 15.78 -4.69 -14.00
N LEU A 42 16.55 -4.57 -12.92
CA LEU A 42 18.02 -4.67 -12.93
C LEU A 42 18.53 -6.11 -12.74
N GLN A 43 17.62 -7.08 -12.57
CA GLN A 43 17.95 -8.48 -12.25
C GLN A 43 18.76 -8.63 -10.94
N GLU A 44 18.54 -7.72 -9.99
CA GLU A 44 19.13 -7.74 -8.66
C GLU A 44 18.16 -8.42 -7.67
N HIS A 45 18.28 -9.75 -7.57
CA HIS A 45 17.42 -10.56 -6.71
C HIS A 45 17.47 -10.13 -5.24
N GLU A 46 18.63 -9.69 -4.76
CA GLU A 46 18.76 -9.22 -3.37
C GLU A 46 17.93 -7.97 -3.09
N MET A 47 17.97 -6.99 -4.00
CA MET A 47 17.14 -5.79 -3.89
C MET A 47 15.64 -6.13 -3.88
N THR A 48 15.24 -7.10 -4.72
CA THR A 48 13.85 -7.59 -4.74
C THR A 48 13.48 -8.24 -3.41
N ARG A 49 14.32 -9.12 -2.86
CA ARG A 49 14.10 -9.79 -1.57
C ARG A 49 13.98 -8.80 -0.42
N ARG A 50 14.85 -7.79 -0.36
CA ARG A 50 14.79 -6.72 0.64
C ARG A 50 13.48 -5.94 0.53
N GLY A 51 13.05 -5.61 -0.69
CA GLY A 51 11.75 -4.96 -0.93
C GLY A 51 10.56 -5.80 -0.48
N LEU A 52 10.55 -7.11 -0.77
CA LEU A 52 9.51 -8.04 -0.30
C LEU A 52 9.47 -8.14 1.23
N LYS A 53 10.64 -8.20 1.88
CA LYS A 53 10.73 -8.24 3.34
C LYS A 53 10.13 -6.99 3.99
N LEU A 54 10.42 -5.81 3.44
CA LEU A 54 9.82 -4.56 3.91
C LEU A 54 8.31 -4.49 3.64
N LEU A 55 7.85 -4.99 2.49
CA LEU A 55 6.43 -5.07 2.17
C LEU A 55 5.69 -5.99 3.14
N ASP A 56 6.23 -7.18 3.41
CA ASP A 56 5.65 -8.14 4.35
C ASP A 56 5.54 -7.55 5.76
N TRP A 57 6.57 -6.82 6.20
CA TRP A 57 6.51 -6.10 7.46
C TRP A 57 5.43 -5.02 7.45
N LEU A 58 5.35 -4.18 6.40
CA LEU A 58 4.31 -3.16 6.30
C LEU A 58 2.90 -3.73 6.25
N ILE A 59 2.69 -4.87 5.56
CA ILE A 59 1.41 -5.60 5.57
C ILE A 59 1.06 -6.00 7.01
N GLY A 60 2.02 -6.52 7.79
CA GLY A 60 1.81 -6.85 9.20
C GLY A 60 1.41 -5.66 10.08
N GLN A 61 1.81 -4.44 9.71
CA GLN A 61 1.44 -3.21 10.44
C GLN A 61 0.10 -2.61 9.98
N GLN A 62 -0.30 -2.85 8.73
CA GLN A 62 -1.40 -2.14 8.06
C GLN A 62 -2.63 -3.00 7.78
N PHE A 63 -2.64 -4.28 8.16
CA PHE A 63 -3.83 -5.13 8.07
C PHE A 63 -4.23 -5.64 9.46
N ILE A 64 -5.46 -5.36 9.87
CA ILE A 64 -6.02 -5.78 11.17
C ILE A 64 -7.29 -6.58 10.88
N ASN A 65 -7.33 -7.84 11.33
CA ASN A 65 -8.44 -8.76 11.04
C ASN A 65 -8.81 -8.81 9.55
N ASP A 66 -7.80 -8.91 8.68
CA ASP A 66 -7.91 -8.89 7.21
C ASP A 66 -8.44 -7.58 6.58
N ILE A 67 -8.69 -6.55 7.38
CA ILE A 67 -9.10 -5.23 6.89
C ILE A 67 -7.87 -4.32 6.74
N PHE A 68 -7.75 -3.65 5.60
CA PHE A 68 -6.71 -2.66 5.39
C PHE A 68 -6.96 -1.41 6.25
N SER A 69 -5.97 -1.08 7.07
CA SER A 69 -5.95 0.04 8.01
C SER A 69 -4.58 0.73 7.85
N PRO A 70 -4.43 1.65 6.89
CA PRO A 70 -3.15 2.28 6.61
C PRO A 70 -2.67 3.14 7.79
N VAL A 71 -1.38 3.50 7.76
CA VAL A 71 -0.83 4.45 8.72
C VAL A 71 -1.53 5.80 8.56
N GLY A 72 -2.21 6.26 9.62
CA GLY A 72 -2.81 7.58 9.68
C GLY A 72 -1.76 8.67 9.83
N ASN A 73 -1.99 9.83 9.22
CA ASN A 73 -1.04 10.94 9.30
C ASN A 73 -1.05 11.65 10.68
N ALA A 74 -2.08 11.42 11.48
CA ALA A 74 -2.28 11.99 12.81
C ALA A 74 -1.43 11.27 13.88
N GLY A 75 -0.12 11.16 13.65
CA GLY A 75 0.84 10.57 14.58
C GLY A 75 1.80 9.56 13.97
N TRP A 76 1.53 9.09 12.74
CA TRP A 76 2.36 8.10 12.03
C TRP A 76 2.46 6.75 12.77
N LEU A 77 3.30 5.85 12.26
CA LEU A 77 3.63 4.59 12.92
C LEU A 77 5.02 4.71 13.56
N THR A 78 5.10 4.40 14.85
CA THR A 78 6.32 4.34 15.66
C THR A 78 6.38 3.01 16.42
N PRO A 79 7.50 2.66 17.09
CA PRO A 79 7.57 1.47 17.94
C PRO A 79 6.50 1.44 19.05
N GLU A 80 6.00 2.61 19.48
CA GLU A 80 4.98 2.74 20.52
C GLU A 80 3.55 2.51 20.00
N GLY A 81 3.34 2.62 18.68
CA GLY A 81 2.03 2.35 18.09
C GLY A 81 1.80 3.02 16.74
N LYS A 82 0.64 2.69 16.15
CA LYS A 82 0.18 3.21 14.86
C LYS A 82 -0.93 4.24 15.06
N ALA A 83 -0.77 5.43 14.49
CA ALA A 83 -1.88 6.35 14.30
C ALA A 83 -2.92 5.73 13.37
N ARG A 84 -4.15 5.61 13.86
CA ARG A 84 -5.22 4.91 13.13
C ARG A 84 -5.94 5.77 12.11
N PHE A 85 -6.05 7.08 12.33
CA PHE A 85 -6.93 7.96 11.55
C PHE A 85 -6.18 9.10 10.85
N ASP A 86 -6.94 9.80 10.01
CA ASP A 86 -6.44 10.65 8.92
C ASP A 86 -5.64 9.80 7.91
N GLN A 87 -6.28 8.69 7.54
CA GLN A 87 -5.83 7.77 6.50
C GLN A 87 -6.10 8.38 5.13
N GLN A 88 -5.16 8.22 4.19
CA GLN A 88 -5.22 8.90 2.90
C GLN A 88 -5.33 7.89 1.74
N PRO A 89 -6.10 8.22 0.67
CA PRO A 89 -6.18 7.43 -0.57
C PRO A 89 -4.84 6.99 -1.16
N LEU A 90 -3.81 7.83 -1.04
CA LEU A 90 -2.47 7.55 -1.56
C LEU A 90 -1.84 6.30 -0.91
N GLU A 91 -2.19 6.00 0.35
CA GLU A 91 -1.69 4.83 1.07
C GLU A 91 -2.28 3.55 0.50
N ALA A 92 -3.60 3.53 0.26
CA ALA A 92 -4.28 2.40 -0.38
C ALA A 92 -3.72 2.16 -1.78
N HIS A 93 -3.60 3.22 -2.58
CA HIS A 93 -3.00 3.14 -3.90
C HIS A 93 -1.55 2.61 -3.87
N GLY A 94 -0.72 3.11 -2.94
CA GLY A 94 0.65 2.64 -2.77
C GLY A 94 0.75 1.17 -2.38
N MET A 95 -0.12 0.70 -1.47
CA MET A 95 -0.17 -0.69 -1.04
C MET A 95 -0.59 -1.62 -2.19
N ILE A 96 -1.59 -1.21 -2.98
CA ILE A 96 -2.05 -1.94 -4.18
C ILE A 96 -0.90 -2.13 -5.16
N GLU A 97 -0.21 -1.05 -5.54
CA GLU A 97 0.89 -1.16 -6.50
C GLU A 97 2.06 -2.00 -5.97
N ALA A 98 2.45 -1.81 -4.70
CA ALA A 98 3.51 -2.60 -4.08
C ALA A 98 3.19 -4.10 -4.11
N CYS A 99 1.96 -4.46 -3.71
CA CYS A 99 1.47 -5.82 -3.71
C CYS A 99 1.39 -6.40 -5.13
N LEU A 100 0.84 -5.67 -6.11
CA LEU A 100 0.78 -6.15 -7.49
C LEU A 100 2.17 -6.32 -8.13
N ARG A 101 3.18 -5.53 -7.72
CA ARG A 101 4.56 -5.78 -8.13
C ARG A 101 5.14 -7.03 -7.48
N ALA A 102 4.94 -7.19 -6.18
CA ALA A 102 5.36 -8.39 -5.46
C ALA A 102 4.74 -9.66 -6.09
N GLU A 103 3.45 -9.62 -6.42
CA GLU A 103 2.72 -10.71 -7.07
C GLU A 103 3.32 -11.09 -8.43
N LYS A 104 3.76 -10.10 -9.23
CA LYS A 104 4.44 -10.39 -10.51
C LYS A 104 5.74 -11.17 -10.33
N PHE A 105 6.39 -11.03 -9.17
CA PHE A 105 7.61 -11.74 -8.83
C PHE A 105 7.31 -13.12 -8.18
N THR A 106 6.42 -13.20 -7.21
CA THR A 106 6.16 -14.44 -6.44
C THR A 106 5.15 -15.37 -7.08
N LYS A 107 4.08 -14.83 -7.69
CA LYS A 107 3.01 -15.56 -8.40
C LYS A 107 2.29 -16.62 -7.55
N ASP A 108 2.22 -16.43 -6.24
CA ASP A 108 1.57 -17.34 -5.29
C ASP A 108 0.16 -16.86 -4.87
N GLY A 109 -0.30 -15.71 -5.37
CA GLY A 109 -1.61 -15.14 -5.08
C GLY A 109 -1.72 -14.41 -3.74
N ARG A 110 -0.71 -14.49 -2.87
CA ARG A 110 -0.76 -13.87 -1.53
C ARG A 110 -0.80 -12.35 -1.63
N TYR A 111 0.05 -11.75 -2.46
CA TYR A 111 0.07 -10.30 -2.59
C TYR A 111 -1.13 -9.77 -3.37
N ALA A 112 -1.64 -10.54 -4.34
CA ALA A 112 -2.89 -10.19 -5.01
C ALA A 112 -4.07 -10.07 -4.04
N ASP A 113 -4.16 -10.94 -3.04
CA ASP A 113 -5.20 -10.87 -1.99
C ASP A 113 -5.09 -9.57 -1.18
N TYR A 114 -3.88 -9.21 -0.74
CA TYR A 114 -3.66 -7.94 -0.05
C TYR A 114 -3.94 -6.71 -0.93
N ALA A 115 -3.63 -6.76 -2.22
CA ALA A 115 -3.97 -5.70 -3.16
C ALA A 115 -5.49 -5.52 -3.27
N LEU A 116 -6.27 -6.60 -3.35
CA LEU A 116 -7.73 -6.54 -3.40
C LEU A 116 -8.33 -6.01 -2.10
N LYS A 117 -7.83 -6.46 -0.94
CA LYS A 117 -8.25 -5.94 0.38
C LYS A 117 -7.95 -4.45 0.53
N ALA A 118 -6.76 -4.01 0.11
CA ALA A 118 -6.41 -2.59 0.09
C ALA A 118 -7.30 -1.78 -0.87
N PHE A 119 -7.72 -2.36 -2.00
CA PHE A 119 -8.67 -1.74 -2.91
C PHE A 119 -10.07 -1.59 -2.29
N HIS A 120 -10.56 -2.57 -1.53
CA HIS A 120 -11.86 -2.49 -0.88
C HIS A 120 -11.96 -1.38 0.20
N TRP A 121 -10.81 -0.88 0.68
CA TRP A 121 -10.78 0.30 1.56
C TRP A 121 -11.53 1.49 0.96
N PHE A 122 -11.41 1.71 -0.37
CA PHE A 122 -12.11 2.78 -1.07
C PHE A 122 -13.64 2.62 -1.02
N THR A 123 -14.13 1.38 -1.03
CA THR A 123 -15.56 1.06 -1.11
C THR A 123 -16.20 0.80 0.26
N GLY A 124 -15.43 0.91 1.34
CA GLY A 124 -15.95 0.84 2.71
C GLY A 124 -15.50 -0.36 3.53
N GLU A 125 -14.66 -1.26 3.01
CA GLU A 125 -13.99 -2.27 3.86
C GLU A 125 -12.78 -1.62 4.54
N ASN A 126 -13.08 -0.71 5.48
CA ASN A 126 -12.11 0.09 6.22
C ASN A 126 -12.56 0.29 7.67
N ASP A 127 -11.74 0.99 8.45
CA ASP A 127 -11.92 1.19 9.88
C ASP A 127 -13.27 1.80 10.30
N CYS A 128 -13.95 2.53 9.41
CA CYS A 128 -15.23 3.19 9.70
C CYS A 128 -16.42 2.56 8.97
N SER A 129 -16.20 1.54 8.12
CA SER A 129 -17.26 0.97 7.26
C SER A 129 -17.95 2.01 6.36
N LEU A 130 -17.19 3.01 5.89
CA LEU A 130 -17.71 4.11 5.08
C LEU A 130 -16.98 4.21 3.74
N PRO A 131 -17.69 4.41 2.61
CA PRO A 131 -17.04 4.57 1.32
C PRO A 131 -16.26 5.89 1.26
N VAL A 132 -15.02 5.80 0.82
CA VAL A 132 -14.14 6.94 0.52
C VAL A 132 -14.30 7.35 -0.95
N TYR A 133 -14.56 6.39 -1.83
CA TYR A 133 -15.03 6.68 -3.19
C TYR A 133 -16.45 7.25 -3.15
N ASP A 134 -16.69 8.33 -3.92
CA ASP A 134 -17.99 8.94 -4.08
C ASP A 134 -18.66 8.46 -5.38
N PHE A 135 -19.62 7.54 -5.23
CA PHE A 135 -20.38 6.98 -6.34
C PHE A 135 -21.24 8.00 -7.09
N ALA A 136 -21.58 9.14 -6.48
CA ALA A 136 -22.40 10.16 -7.12
C ALA A 136 -21.58 11.09 -8.02
N THR A 137 -20.35 11.40 -7.63
CA THR A 137 -19.48 12.34 -8.36
C THR A 137 -18.44 11.64 -9.23
N GLY A 138 -18.09 10.39 -8.91
CA GLY A 138 -16.95 9.70 -9.49
C GLY A 138 -15.60 10.13 -8.91
N GLY A 139 -15.59 11.03 -7.92
CA GLY A 139 -14.39 11.47 -7.21
C GLY A 139 -14.06 10.60 -6.01
N CYS A 140 -12.93 10.90 -5.36
CA CYS A 140 -12.50 10.22 -4.15
C CYS A 140 -12.25 11.24 -3.04
N ARG A 141 -12.79 10.95 -1.87
CA ARG A 141 -12.66 11.76 -0.68
C ARG A 141 -11.25 11.73 -0.10
N ASP A 142 -10.83 12.83 0.51
CA ASP A 142 -9.42 13.05 0.85
C ASP A 142 -8.88 12.21 2.01
N GLY A 143 -9.75 11.60 2.80
CA GLY A 143 -9.29 10.70 3.84
C GLY A 143 -10.37 10.21 4.79
N LEU A 144 -9.95 9.28 5.64
CA LEU A 144 -10.78 8.68 6.67
C LEU A 144 -10.32 9.17 8.05
N GLN A 145 -11.17 9.93 8.70
CA GLN A 145 -10.98 10.56 10.00
C GLN A 145 -11.78 9.79 11.07
N LEU A 146 -11.52 10.11 12.34
CA LEU A 146 -12.19 9.46 13.48
C LEU A 146 -13.72 9.67 13.45
N ASP A 147 -14.15 10.85 13.01
CA ASP A 147 -15.54 11.29 12.94
C ASP A 147 -16.22 11.04 11.59
N GLY A 148 -15.49 10.47 10.62
CA GLY A 148 -16.04 10.09 9.32
C GLY A 148 -15.09 10.35 8.15
N VAL A 149 -15.66 10.48 6.97
CA VAL A 149 -14.87 10.72 5.75
C VAL A 149 -14.72 12.23 5.52
N ASN A 150 -13.50 12.67 5.20
CA ASN A 150 -13.24 14.04 4.77
C ASN A 150 -13.93 14.28 3.42
N LEU A 151 -14.92 15.16 3.36
CA LEU A 151 -15.76 15.35 2.17
C LEU A 151 -15.06 16.03 0.99
N ASN A 152 -13.85 16.58 1.18
CA ASN A 152 -13.07 17.16 0.10
C ASN A 152 -12.68 16.08 -0.92
N GLN A 153 -12.68 16.46 -2.21
CA GLN A 153 -12.33 15.56 -3.32
C GLN A 153 -11.19 16.16 -4.14
N GLY A 154 -9.97 16.06 -3.60
CA GLY A 154 -8.76 16.54 -4.24
C GLY A 154 -8.34 15.72 -5.46
N ALA A 155 -7.46 16.30 -6.27
CA ALA A 155 -6.91 15.63 -7.45
C ALA A 155 -6.09 14.39 -7.09
N GLU A 156 -5.29 14.43 -6.02
CA GLU A 156 -4.47 13.29 -5.56
C GLU A 156 -5.35 12.10 -5.16
N SER A 157 -6.39 12.34 -4.38
CA SER A 157 -7.35 11.34 -3.93
C SER A 157 -8.06 10.70 -5.11
N THR A 158 -8.56 11.54 -6.03
CA THR A 158 -9.26 11.09 -7.23
C THR A 158 -8.35 10.26 -8.13
N LEU A 159 -7.10 10.70 -8.35
CA LEU A 159 -6.13 9.92 -9.12
C LEU A 159 -5.75 8.61 -8.44
N SER A 160 -5.56 8.62 -7.11
CA SER A 160 -5.27 7.42 -6.33
C SER A 160 -6.36 6.36 -6.51
N TRP A 161 -7.62 6.76 -6.47
CA TRP A 161 -8.76 5.88 -6.79
C TRP A 161 -8.71 5.37 -8.23
N LEU A 162 -8.64 6.26 -9.21
CA LEU A 162 -8.74 5.90 -10.63
C LEU A 162 -7.61 4.96 -11.06
N ILE A 163 -6.38 5.22 -10.61
CA ILE A 163 -5.23 4.35 -10.92
C ILE A 163 -5.40 2.99 -10.24
N SER A 164 -5.81 2.98 -8.96
CA SER A 164 -6.09 1.73 -8.23
C SER A 164 -7.15 0.88 -8.93
N LEU A 165 -8.22 1.50 -9.42
CA LEU A 165 -9.27 0.84 -10.18
C LEU A 165 -8.73 0.22 -11.48
N LEU A 166 -7.89 0.95 -12.22
CA LEU A 166 -7.26 0.45 -13.45
C LEU A 166 -6.31 -0.71 -13.16
N ASP A 167 -5.47 -0.60 -12.14
CA ASP A 167 -4.50 -1.62 -11.76
C ASP A 167 -5.18 -2.95 -11.39
N ILE A 168 -6.23 -2.90 -10.55
CA ILE A 168 -7.01 -4.08 -10.19
C ILE A 168 -7.77 -4.63 -11.40
N SER A 169 -8.37 -3.77 -12.23
CA SER A 169 -9.10 -4.19 -13.43
C SER A 169 -8.19 -4.93 -14.41
N PHE A 170 -6.99 -4.42 -14.67
CA PHE A 170 -6.03 -5.09 -15.54
C PHE A 170 -5.52 -6.40 -14.94
N TYR A 171 -5.21 -6.42 -13.64
CA TYR A 171 -4.81 -7.65 -12.96
C TYR A 171 -5.86 -8.76 -13.10
N LEU A 172 -7.13 -8.44 -12.82
CA LEU A 172 -8.23 -9.41 -12.89
C LEU A 172 -8.49 -9.90 -14.32
N ARG A 173 -8.42 -9.00 -15.31
CA ARG A 173 -8.56 -9.37 -16.73
C ARG A 173 -7.46 -10.33 -17.17
N ASP A 174 -6.21 -10.03 -16.82
CA ASP A 174 -5.06 -10.84 -17.24
C ASP A 174 -5.10 -12.22 -16.55
N LYS A 175 -5.50 -12.27 -15.26
CA LYS A 175 -5.73 -13.52 -14.53
C LYS A 175 -6.83 -14.38 -15.18
N ASN A 176 -7.95 -13.79 -15.57
CA ASN A 176 -9.04 -14.52 -16.22
C ASN A 176 -8.64 -15.03 -17.61
N THR A 177 -7.79 -14.30 -18.32
CA THR A 177 -7.26 -14.73 -19.63
C THR A 177 -6.30 -15.91 -19.48
N LEU A 178 -5.56 -16.00 -18.37
CA LEU A 178 -4.68 -17.15 -18.07
C LEU A 178 -5.43 -18.42 -17.64
N LEU A 179 -6.70 -18.29 -17.22
CA LEU A 179 -7.54 -19.40 -16.75
C LEU A 179 -8.53 -19.91 -17.81
N ALA A 180 -8.64 -19.24 -18.96
CA ALA A 180 -9.49 -19.60 -20.09
C ALA A 180 -8.70 -20.38 -21.16
#